data_AF-A0A0F9N1E6-F1
#
_entry.id   AF-A0A0F9N1E6-F1
#
_cell.length_a   1.000
_cell.length_b   1.000
_cell.length_c   1.000
_cell.angle_alpha   90.00
_cell.angle_beta   90.00
_cell.angle_gamma   90.00
#
_symmetry.space_group_name_H-M   'P 1'
#
loop_
_entity.id
_entity.type
_entity.pdbx_description
1 polymer ?
#
loop_
_entity_poly.entity_id
_entity_poly.type
_entity_poly.pdbx_seq_one_letter_code
_entity_poly.pdbx_strand_id
1 'polypeptide(L)'
;MDKRLCKPHPQRMFLAADIKKQSIEALEEAIEIVGGITKLARLIGTSRQLLTRFKKEAIWGVSAQFCVPIEKVTRGLVDRRRLRPDLFGK
;
A
#
# COMPACT_ATOMS: atom_id res chain seq x y z
N MET A 1 -13.69 15.80 -22.20
CA MET A 1 -13.28 15.81 -20.78
C MET A 1 -11.77 15.64 -20.73
N ASP A 2 -11.08 16.78 -20.65
CA ASP A 2 -9.62 16.87 -20.75
C ASP A 2 -8.97 16.28 -19.50
N LYS A 3 -8.42 15.06 -19.61
CA LYS A 3 -7.59 14.45 -18.58
C LYS A 3 -6.23 15.17 -18.58
N ARG A 4 -6.19 16.42 -18.13
CA ARG A 4 -4.94 17.04 -17.72
C ARG A 4 -4.38 16.14 -16.63
N LEU A 5 -3.44 15.30 -17.02
CA LEU A 5 -2.52 14.65 -16.10
C LEU A 5 -2.00 15.76 -15.19
N CYS A 6 -2.51 15.83 -13.97
CA CYS A 6 -1.77 16.41 -12.86
C CYS A 6 -0.54 15.52 -12.70
N LYS A 7 0.47 15.71 -13.56
CA LYS A 7 1.78 15.12 -13.36
C LYS A 7 2.25 15.68 -12.02
N PRO A 8 2.48 14.83 -11.01
CA PRO A 8 2.92 15.32 -9.72
C PRO A 8 4.18 16.16 -9.90
N HIS A 9 4.25 17.30 -9.22
CA HIS A 9 5.41 18.21 -9.26
C HIS A 9 6.69 17.39 -8.97
N PRO A 10 7.79 17.55 -9.72
CA PRO A 10 9.03 16.77 -9.56
C PRO A 10 9.49 16.52 -8.12
N GLN A 11 9.37 17.48 -7.22
CA GLN A 11 9.70 17.30 -5.80
C GLN A 11 8.79 16.28 -5.08
N ARG A 12 7.50 16.21 -5.45
CA ARG A 12 6.56 15.18 -4.96
C ARG A 12 6.87 13.79 -5.51
N MET A 13 7.60 13.67 -6.61
CA MET A 13 7.97 12.36 -7.18
C MET A 13 9.09 11.67 -6.40
N PHE A 14 10.03 12.41 -5.82
CA PHE A 14 11.08 11.82 -4.98
C PHE A 14 10.52 11.21 -3.69
N LEU A 15 9.71 11.97 -2.94
CA LEU A 15 9.00 11.44 -1.76
C LEU A 15 8.12 10.24 -2.11
N ALA A 16 7.42 10.27 -3.25
CA ALA A 16 6.57 9.16 -3.68
C ALA A 16 7.34 7.86 -3.90
N ALA A 17 8.59 7.91 -4.38
CA ALA A 17 9.39 6.73 -4.65
C ALA A 17 9.77 5.99 -3.34
N ASP A 18 10.22 6.74 -2.32
CA ASP A 18 10.56 6.17 -1.02
C ASP A 18 9.33 5.63 -0.29
N ILE A 19 8.24 6.39 -0.32
CA ILE A 19 6.94 5.97 0.26
C ILE A 19 6.44 4.70 -0.44
N LYS A 20 6.53 4.64 -1.77
CA LYS A 20 6.15 3.44 -2.54
C LYS A 20 6.98 2.24 -2.13
N LYS A 21 8.30 2.40 -2.02
CA LYS A 21 9.20 1.31 -1.64
C LYS A 21 8.84 0.74 -0.26
N GLN A 22 8.72 1.59 0.74
CA GLN A 22 8.35 1.18 2.11
C GLN A 22 6.96 0.53 2.14
N SER A 23 6.00 1.07 1.38
CA SER A 23 4.65 0.51 1.27
C SER A 23 4.63 -0.89 0.67
N ILE A 24 5.46 -1.14 -0.35
CA ILE A 24 5.58 -2.45 -1.00
C ILE A 24 6.22 -3.46 -0.04
N GLU A 25 7.32 -3.09 0.62
CA GLU A 25 8.00 -3.96 1.60
C GLU A 25 7.03 -4.34 2.75
N ALA A 26 6.31 -3.36 3.29
CA ALA A 26 5.30 -3.61 4.33
C ALA A 26 4.14 -4.49 3.84
N LEU A 27 3.72 -4.35 2.58
CA LEU A 27 2.70 -5.21 1.98
C LEU A 27 3.22 -6.64 1.78
N GLU A 28 4.47 -6.83 1.37
CA GLU A 28 5.10 -8.14 1.23
C GLU A 28 5.23 -8.85 2.57
N GLU A 29 5.69 -8.14 3.60
CA GLU A 29 5.73 -8.65 4.97
C GLU A 29 4.34 -9.07 5.46
N ALA A 30 3.31 -8.26 5.20
CA ALA A 30 1.92 -8.62 5.54
C ALA A 30 1.45 -9.89 4.80
N ILE A 31 1.87 -10.06 3.55
CA ILE A 31 1.58 -11.26 2.75
C ILE A 31 2.25 -12.49 3.38
N GLU A 32 3.50 -12.37 3.80
CA GLU A 32 4.25 -13.46 4.43
C GLU A 32 3.64 -13.86 5.78
N ILE A 33 3.36 -12.91 6.66
CA ILE A 33 2.74 -13.14 7.98
C ILE A 33 1.40 -13.88 7.84
N VAL A 34 0.58 -13.47 6.89
CA VAL A 34 -0.74 -14.10 6.67
C VAL A 34 -0.61 -15.47 5.99
N GLY A 35 0.48 -15.73 5.27
CA GLY A 35 0.75 -16.96 4.54
C GLY A 35 0.27 -16.94 3.09
N GLY A 36 0.27 -15.77 2.45
CA GLY A 36 0.07 -15.63 1.01
C GLY A 36 -0.91 -14.53 0.57
N ILE A 37 -0.72 -14.04 -0.66
CA ILE A 37 -1.47 -12.89 -1.21
C ILE A 37 -2.97 -13.17 -1.36
N THR A 38 -3.34 -14.39 -1.74
CA THR A 38 -4.75 -14.79 -1.89
C THR A 38 -5.45 -14.84 -0.54
N LYS A 39 -4.75 -15.30 0.50
CA LYS A 39 -5.29 -15.35 1.86
C LYS A 39 -5.43 -13.96 2.45
N LEU A 40 -4.43 -13.10 2.26
CA LEU A 40 -4.51 -11.68 2.64
C LEU A 40 -5.69 -10.99 1.95
N ALA A 41 -5.83 -11.15 0.63
CA ALA A 41 -6.93 -10.58 -0.14
C ALA A 41 -8.30 -11.01 0.40
N ARG A 42 -8.47 -12.30 0.70
CA ARG A 42 -9.72 -12.84 1.27
C ARG A 42 -10.03 -12.26 2.66
N LEU A 43 -9.01 -12.13 3.52
CA LEU A 43 -9.20 -11.61 4.88
C LEU A 43 -9.59 -10.12 4.91
N ILE A 44 -9.06 -9.32 3.99
CA ILE A 44 -9.37 -7.89 3.91
C ILE A 44 -10.52 -7.56 2.95
N GLY A 45 -11.17 -8.58 2.37
CA GLY A 45 -12.32 -8.42 1.49
C GLY A 45 -11.99 -7.79 0.12
N THR A 46 -10.84 -8.11 -0.46
CA THR A 46 -10.40 -7.58 -1.76
C THR A 46 -9.95 -8.68 -2.73
N SER A 47 -9.55 -8.28 -3.95
CA SER A 47 -9.03 -9.18 -4.96
C SER A 47 -7.50 -9.24 -4.95
N ARG A 48 -6.96 -10.41 -5.30
CA ARG A 48 -5.51 -10.59 -5.52
C ARG A 48 -4.98 -9.62 -6.58
N GLN A 49 -5.76 -9.37 -7.66
CA GLN A 49 -5.31 -8.45 -8.71
C GLN A 49 -5.11 -7.04 -8.18
N LEU A 50 -5.96 -6.58 -7.25
CA LEU A 50 -5.80 -5.26 -6.65
C LEU A 50 -4.51 -5.14 -5.84
N LEU A 51 -4.17 -6.16 -5.05
CA LEU A 51 -2.91 -6.20 -4.31
C LEU A 51 -1.69 -6.21 -5.24
N THR A 52 -1.73 -6.99 -6.33
CA THR A 52 -0.69 -6.97 -7.37
C THR A 52 -0.57 -5.60 -8.02
N ARG A 53 -1.71 -4.91 -8.26
CA ARG A 53 -1.72 -3.57 -8.84
C ARG A 53 -1.05 -2.54 -7.92
N PHE A 54 -1.23 -2.65 -6.60
CA PHE A 54 -0.51 -1.78 -5.65
C PHE A 54 1.01 -1.91 -5.78
N LYS A 55 1.52 -3.12 -5.99
CA LYS A 55 2.97 -3.34 -6.18
C LYS A 55 3.49 -2.74 -7.49
N LYS A 56 2.75 -2.92 -8.59
CA LYS A 56 3.23 -2.56 -9.93
C LYS A 56 2.97 -1.08 -10.27
N GLU A 57 1.75 -0.62 -10.08
CA GLU A 57 1.23 0.60 -10.72
C GLU A 57 1.00 1.75 -9.73
N ALA A 58 0.81 1.47 -8.44
CA ALA A 58 0.49 2.54 -7.50
C ALA A 58 1.68 3.47 -7.26
N ILE A 59 1.42 4.77 -7.32
CA ILE A 59 2.42 5.83 -7.11
C ILE A 59 2.80 5.93 -5.62
N TRP A 60 1.82 5.75 -4.73
CA TRP A 60 1.98 5.90 -3.28
C TRP A 60 1.81 4.56 -2.53
N GLY A 61 1.89 3.44 -3.26
CA GLY A 61 1.69 2.11 -2.70
C GLY A 61 0.24 1.79 -2.34
N VAL A 62 0.03 1.18 -1.17
CA VAL A 62 -1.28 0.68 -0.72
C VAL A 62 -2.28 1.83 -0.51
N SER A 63 -3.52 1.65 -0.94
CA SER A 63 -4.56 2.66 -0.66
C SER A 63 -4.89 2.72 0.83
N ALA A 64 -5.12 3.93 1.35
CA ALA A 64 -5.35 4.21 2.77
C ALA A 64 -6.45 3.33 3.39
N GLN A 65 -7.53 3.08 2.63
CA GLN A 65 -8.66 2.27 3.06
C GLN A 65 -8.30 0.82 3.42
N PHE A 66 -7.19 0.29 2.87
CA PHE A 66 -6.72 -1.07 3.16
C PHE A 66 -5.67 -1.12 4.27
N CYS A 67 -5.12 0.02 4.70
CA CYS A 67 -4.06 0.04 5.72
C CYS A 67 -4.54 -0.50 7.07
N VAL A 68 -5.71 -0.05 7.54
CA VAL A 68 -6.30 -0.51 8.81
C VAL A 68 -6.71 -1.99 8.75
N PRO A 69 -7.39 -2.49 7.68
CA PRO A 69 -7.61 -3.92 7.51
C PRO A 69 -6.33 -4.75 7.54
N ILE A 70 -5.27 -4.32 6.85
CA ILE A 70 -3.98 -5.03 6.82
C ILE A 70 -3.33 -5.09 8.22
N GLU A 71 -3.31 -3.97 8.94
CA GLU A 71 -2.82 -3.91 10.32
C GLU A 71 -3.60 -4.87 11.24
N LYS A 72 -4.92 -4.94 11.11
CA LYS A 72 -5.76 -5.84 11.90
C LYS A 72 -5.46 -7.32 11.60
N VAL A 73 -5.38 -7.71 10.33
CA VAL A 73 -5.15 -9.13 9.95
C VAL A 73 -3.72 -9.58 10.24
N THR A 74 -2.77 -8.65 10.29
CA THR A 74 -1.38 -8.89 10.73
C THR A 74 -1.20 -8.75 12.25
N ARG A 75 -2.28 -8.50 13.00
CA ARG A 75 -2.26 -8.32 14.47
C ARG A 75 -1.30 -7.22 14.93
N GLY A 76 -1.15 -6.16 14.14
CA GLY A 76 -0.29 -5.01 14.46
C GLY A 76 1.18 -5.21 14.14
N LEU A 77 1.61 -6.35 13.58
CA LEU A 77 2.99 -6.56 13.13
C LEU A 77 3.34 -5.62 11.97
N VAL A 78 2.37 -5.37 11.08
CA VAL A 78 2.50 -4.36 10.03
C VAL A 78 1.63 -3.16 10.38
N ASP A 79 2.27 -2.10 10.86
CA ASP A 79 1.61 -0.83 11.19
C ASP A 79 1.19 -0.07 9.92
N ARG A 80 -0.02 0.52 9.92
CA ARG A 80 -0.49 1.48 8.90
C ARG A 80 0.50 2.61 8.61
N ARG A 81 1.31 3.01 9.60
CA ARG A 81 2.40 4.00 9.44
C ARG A 81 3.51 3.53 8.50
N ARG A 82 3.78 2.22 8.44
CA ARG A 82 4.74 1.64 7.49
C ARG A 82 4.13 1.51 6.09
N LEU A 83 2.84 1.22 6.02
CA LEU A 83 2.13 1.12 4.73
C LEU A 83 1.96 2.47 4.04
N ARG A 84 1.63 3.53 4.81
CA ARG A 84 1.39 4.89 4.31
C ARG A 84 1.93 5.95 5.29
N PRO A 85 3.26 6.14 5.33
CA PRO A 85 3.88 7.13 6.21
C PRO A 85 3.45 8.57 5.87
N ASP A 86 3.07 8.85 4.63
CA ASP A 86 2.55 10.16 4.19
C ASP A 86 1.20 10.54 4.84
N LEU A 87 0.39 9.55 5.23
CA LEU A 87 -0.92 9.77 5.83
C LEU A 87 -0.94 9.55 7.35
N PHE A 88 -0.12 8.60 7.83
CA PHE A 88 -0.16 8.16 9.22
C PHE A 88 1.11 8.49 10.02
N GLY A 89 2.17 8.94 9.36
CA GLY A 89 3.36 9.48 10.01
C GLY A 89 3.05 10.87 10.57
N LYS A 90 3.03 10.97 11.89
CA LYS A 90 3.17 12.24 12.61
C LYS A 90 4.53 12.26 13.25
#